data_AF-A0A3M1DGI3-F1
#
_entry.id   AF-A0A3M1DGI3-F1
#
_cell.length_a   1.000
_cell.length_b   1.000
_cell.length_c   1.000
_cell.angle_alpha   90.00
_cell.angle_beta   90.00
_cell.angle_gamma   90.00
#
_symmetry.space_group_name_H-M   'P 1'
#
loop_
_entity.id
_entity.type
_entity.pdbx_description
1 polymer ?
#
loop_
_entity_poly.entity_id
_entity_poly.type
_entity_poly.pdbx_seq_one_letter_code
_entity_poly.pdbx_strand_id
1 'polypeptide(L)'
;MKQTKTQGLGTKVALIILVLFGLAIIASISATIIMLFGNEYERGNIAIIPLEGVIVAGTETVSSGLITSDRVIDDLERAEEDDGVQGIILLINSPGGSAVASDEIAAKVSALEKPVAAVIREVGASGAYWVA
;
A
#
# COMPACT_ATOMS: atom_id res chain seq x y z
N MET A 1 -44.35 50.47 -32.58
CA MET A 1 -43.80 49.68 -31.45
C MET A 1 -43.80 48.19 -31.83
N LYS A 2 -42.66 47.57 -32.20
CA LYS A 2 -42.51 46.08 -32.26
C LYS A 2 -41.09 45.54 -32.60
N GLN A 3 -40.01 46.26 -32.32
CA GLN A 3 -38.64 45.82 -32.68
C GLN A 3 -37.75 45.35 -31.50
N THR A 4 -38.28 45.27 -30.28
CA THR A 4 -37.46 44.97 -29.08
C THR A 4 -37.39 43.50 -28.67
N LYS A 5 -38.17 42.59 -29.28
CA LYS A 5 -38.30 41.20 -28.79
C LYS A 5 -37.20 40.24 -29.32
N THR A 6 -36.63 40.52 -30.50
CA THR A 6 -35.62 39.68 -31.17
C THR A 6 -34.19 39.93 -30.67
N GLN A 7 -33.86 41.14 -30.24
CA GLN A 7 -32.55 41.53 -29.69
C GLN A 7 -32.19 40.78 -28.40
N GLY A 8 -33.19 40.47 -27.57
CA GLY A 8 -32.99 39.76 -26.29
C GLY A 8 -32.66 38.27 -26.44
N LEU A 9 -33.02 37.64 -27.56
CA LEU A 9 -32.76 36.20 -27.78
C LEU A 9 -31.33 35.95 -28.27
N GLY A 10 -30.86 36.74 -29.24
CA GLY A 10 -29.48 36.61 -29.76
C GLY A 10 -28.41 36.87 -28.70
N THR A 11 -28.63 37.87 -27.83
CA THR A 11 -27.72 38.19 -26.73
C THR A 11 -27.65 37.06 -25.69
N LYS A 12 -28.79 36.41 -25.38
CA LYS A 12 -28.83 35.24 -24.48
C LYS A 12 -28.12 34.03 -25.07
N VAL A 13 -28.30 33.77 -26.38
CA VAL A 13 -27.60 32.68 -27.08
C VAL A 13 -26.09 32.93 -27.09
N ALA A 14 -25.66 34.16 -27.37
CA ALA A 14 -24.24 34.53 -27.31
C ALA A 14 -23.65 34.33 -25.91
N LEU A 15 -24.37 34.71 -24.85
CA LEU A 15 -23.95 34.49 -23.46
C LEU A 15 -23.82 33.00 -23.12
N ILE A 16 -24.77 32.16 -23.56
CA ILE A 16 -24.72 30.72 -23.35
C ILE A 16 -23.48 30.12 -24.03
N ILE A 17 -23.21 30.50 -25.27
CA ILE A 17 -22.03 30.03 -26.01
C ILE A 17 -20.73 30.43 -25.28
N LEU A 18 -20.66 31.66 -24.77
CA LEU A 18 -19.49 32.17 -24.04
C LEU A 18 -19.24 31.40 -22.73
N VAL A 19 -20.31 31.07 -21.99
CA VAL A 19 -20.22 30.27 -20.77
C VAL A 19 -19.77 28.85 -21.08
N LEU A 20 -20.35 28.21 -22.11
CA LEU A 20 -19.94 26.86 -22.52
C LEU A 20 -18.48 26.81 -22.95
N PHE A 21 -18.02 27.85 -23.66
CA PHE A 21 -16.62 27.95 -24.08
C PHE A 21 -15.67 28.13 -22.89
N GLY A 22 -16.03 28.99 -21.92
CA GLY A 22 -15.28 29.15 -20.68
C GLY A 22 -15.18 27.86 -19.87
N LEU A 23 -16.29 27.11 -19.75
CA LEU A 23 -16.31 25.81 -19.07
C LEU A 23 -15.41 24.78 -19.77
N ALA A 24 -15.42 24.75 -21.12
CA ALA A 24 -14.56 23.87 -21.89
C ALA A 24 -13.06 24.17 -21.66
N ILE A 25 -12.68 25.46 -21.61
CA ILE A 25 -11.31 25.87 -21.30
C ILE A 25 -10.92 25.45 -19.88
N ILE A 26 -11.77 25.71 -18.89
CA ILE A 26 -11.51 25.32 -17.49
C ILE A 26 -11.35 23.80 -17.36
N ALA A 27 -12.19 23.02 -18.03
CA ALA A 27 -12.09 21.56 -18.04
C ALA A 27 -10.77 21.09 -18.69
N SER A 28 -10.36 21.70 -19.81
CA SER A 28 -9.12 21.35 -20.50
C SER A 28 -7.88 21.71 -19.67
N ILE A 29 -7.87 22.86 -19.01
CA ILE A 29 -6.77 23.27 -18.12
C ILE A 29 -6.71 22.34 -16.91
N SER A 30 -7.86 22.04 -16.29
CA SER A 30 -7.95 21.10 -15.16
C SER A 30 -7.42 19.73 -15.53
N ALA A 31 -7.81 19.19 -16.69
CA ALA A 31 -7.31 17.91 -17.20
C ALA A 31 -5.79 17.93 -17.41
N THR A 32 -5.26 19.02 -17.96
CA THR A 32 -3.81 19.17 -18.17
C THR A 32 -3.04 19.23 -16.84
N ILE A 33 -3.56 19.96 -15.85
CA ILE A 33 -2.97 20.03 -14.50
C ILE A 33 -3.00 18.65 -13.84
N ILE A 34 -4.10 17.92 -13.94
CA ILE A 34 -4.19 16.55 -13.40
C ILE A 34 -3.22 15.60 -14.12
N MET A 35 -2.96 15.77 -15.42
CA MET A 35 -1.97 14.94 -16.12
C MET A 35 -0.52 15.32 -15.77
N LEU A 36 -0.25 16.61 -15.49
CA LEU A 36 1.08 17.09 -15.13
C LEU A 36 1.44 16.85 -13.67
N PHE A 37 0.45 16.87 -12.78
CA PHE A 37 0.64 16.83 -11.33
C PHE A 37 -0.19 15.75 -10.63
N GLY A 38 -0.99 14.98 -11.37
CA GLY A 38 -1.65 13.81 -10.82
C GLY A 38 -0.57 12.85 -10.40
N ASN A 39 -0.49 12.57 -9.10
CA ASN A 39 0.45 11.61 -8.55
C ASN A 39 0.40 10.36 -9.42
N GLU A 40 1.54 10.03 -10.05
CA GLU A 40 1.83 8.63 -10.29
C GLU A 40 1.67 7.99 -8.91
N TYR A 41 0.65 7.14 -8.75
CA TYR A 41 0.70 6.18 -7.67
C TYR A 41 1.98 5.42 -7.96
N GLU A 42 3.05 5.75 -7.25
CA GLU A 42 4.29 5.03 -7.37
C GLU A 42 3.92 3.57 -7.20
N ARG A 43 4.13 2.77 -8.25
CA ARG A 43 3.89 1.34 -8.19
C ARG A 43 5.00 0.76 -7.32
N GLY A 44 4.90 0.93 -6.01
CA GLY A 44 5.69 0.20 -5.06
C GLY A 44 5.23 -1.25 -4.99
N ASN A 45 6.19 -2.13 -4.74
CA ASN A 45 5.91 -3.52 -4.41
C ASN A 45 5.66 -3.64 -2.90
N ILE A 46 4.87 -4.64 -2.52
CA ILE A 46 4.70 -5.04 -1.12
C ILE A 46 5.37 -6.39 -0.96
N ALA A 47 6.32 -6.48 -0.02
CA ALA A 47 6.98 -7.75 0.29
C ALA A 47 6.02 -8.62 1.10
N ILE A 48 5.89 -9.90 0.74
CA ILE A 48 5.10 -10.88 1.51
C ILE A 48 6.06 -11.88 2.12
N ILE A 49 6.12 -11.93 3.45
CA ILE A 49 6.99 -12.82 4.21
C ILE A 49 6.10 -13.89 4.88
N PRO A 50 6.13 -15.15 4.41
CA PRO A 50 5.30 -16.21 4.96
C PRO A 50 5.90 -16.79 6.25
N LEU A 51 5.05 -16.89 7.27
CA LEU A 51 5.33 -17.51 8.56
C LEU A 51 4.47 -18.76 8.69
N GLU A 52 4.92 -19.86 8.08
CA GLU A 52 4.19 -21.14 8.06
C GLU A 52 4.87 -22.19 8.94
N GLY A 53 4.15 -22.66 9.96
CA GLY A 53 4.61 -23.73 10.85
C GLY A 53 5.16 -23.25 12.20
N VAL A 54 5.98 -24.07 12.86
CA VAL A 54 6.43 -23.82 14.25
C VAL A 54 7.63 -22.89 14.27
N ILE A 55 7.62 -21.90 15.17
CA ILE A 55 8.73 -20.96 15.36
C ILE A 55 9.83 -21.61 16.20
N VAL A 56 11.07 -21.61 15.71
CA VAL A 56 12.23 -22.20 16.37
C VAL A 56 13.42 -21.23 16.31
N ALA A 57 14.32 -21.35 17.28
CA ALA A 57 15.56 -20.57 17.28
C ALA A 57 16.64 -21.24 16.42
N GLY A 58 17.53 -20.44 15.83
CA GLY A 58 18.70 -20.90 15.08
C GLY A 58 18.53 -20.89 13.57
N THR A 59 19.61 -21.21 12.87
CA THR A 59 19.85 -20.70 11.50
C THR A 59 19.26 -21.58 10.41
N GLU A 60 19.18 -22.90 10.59
CA GLU A 60 18.80 -23.81 9.51
C GLU A 60 18.23 -25.11 10.08
N THR A 61 17.04 -25.51 9.66
CA THR A 61 16.69 -26.93 9.60
C THR A 61 15.97 -27.16 8.28
N VAL A 62 16.46 -28.14 7.51
CA VAL A 62 15.98 -28.58 6.18
C VAL A 62 14.57 -29.21 6.23
N SER A 63 13.78 -28.85 7.23
CA SER A 63 12.44 -29.36 7.48
C SER A 63 11.43 -28.36 6.93
N SER A 64 10.74 -28.77 5.87
CA SER A 64 9.52 -28.11 5.40
C SER A 64 8.53 -27.97 6.58
N GLY A 65 8.23 -26.74 7.00
CA GLY A 65 7.27 -26.43 8.07
C GLY A 65 7.86 -25.86 9.37
N LEU A 66 9.12 -25.39 9.38
CA LEU A 66 9.70 -24.62 10.48
C LEU A 66 9.95 -23.17 10.06
N ILE A 67 9.76 -22.26 11.02
CA ILE A 67 10.08 -20.84 10.92
C ILE A 67 11.30 -20.59 11.80
N THR A 68 12.43 -20.25 11.20
CA THR A 68 13.65 -19.84 11.92
C THR A 68 13.70 -18.32 12.06
N SER A 69 14.10 -17.82 13.23
CA SER A 69 14.24 -16.37 13.45
C SER A 69 15.25 -15.73 12.49
N ASP A 70 16.42 -16.33 12.32
CA ASP A 70 17.46 -15.85 11.40
C ASP A 70 16.94 -15.67 9.96
N ARG A 71 16.21 -16.66 9.42
CA ARG A 71 15.67 -16.59 8.06
C ARG A 71 14.63 -15.47 7.90
N VAL A 72 13.76 -15.32 8.90
CA VAL A 72 12.73 -14.27 8.86
C VAL A 72 13.38 -12.89 8.98
N ILE A 73 14.38 -12.74 9.83
CA ILE A 73 15.13 -11.48 9.99
C ILE A 73 15.85 -11.12 8.69
N ASP A 74 16.53 -12.07 8.04
CA ASP A 74 17.16 -11.87 6.73
C ASP A 74 16.14 -11.42 5.66
N ASP A 75 14.96 -12.04 5.62
CA ASP A 75 13.89 -11.66 4.67
C ASP A 75 13.35 -10.25 4.97
N LEU A 76 13.23 -9.88 6.24
CA LEU A 76 12.83 -8.52 6.66
C LEU A 76 13.89 -7.48 6.28
N GLU A 77 15.19 -7.79 6.44
CA GLU A 77 16.30 -6.90 6.06
C GLU A 77 16.33 -6.64 4.55
N ARG A 78 16.20 -7.69 3.75
CA ARG A 78 16.11 -7.54 2.29
C ARG A 78 14.93 -6.67 1.88
N ALA A 79 13.79 -6.82 2.54
CA ALA A 79 12.61 -6.01 2.27
C ALA A 79 12.79 -4.54 2.71
N GLU A 80 13.51 -4.30 3.80
CA GLU A 80 13.85 -2.95 4.28
C GLU A 80 14.81 -2.22 3.33
N GLU A 81 15.81 -2.94 2.81
CA GLU A 81 16.86 -2.36 1.95
C GLU A 81 16.42 -2.16 0.48
N ASP A 82 15.34 -2.81 0.03
CA ASP A 82 14.85 -2.69 -1.35
C ASP A 82 13.98 -1.43 -1.53
N ASP A 83 14.52 -0.39 -2.17
CA ASP A 83 13.80 0.86 -2.49
C ASP A 83 12.50 0.64 -3.29
N GLY A 84 12.38 -0.48 -4.01
CA GLY A 84 11.16 -0.87 -4.72
C GLY A 84 10.06 -1.44 -3.82
N VAL A 85 10.38 -1.77 -2.56
CA VAL A 85 9.44 -2.25 -1.55
C VAL A 85 8.96 -1.08 -0.69
N GLN A 86 7.65 -0.81 -0.74
CA GLN A 86 7.02 0.28 0.02
C GLN A 86 6.37 -0.18 1.33
N GLY A 87 6.33 -1.49 1.60
CA GLY A 87 5.75 -2.05 2.81
C GLY A 87 5.85 -3.57 2.85
N ILE A 88 5.55 -4.14 4.01
CA ILE A 88 5.75 -5.55 4.32
C ILE A 88 4.45 -6.14 4.86
N ILE A 89 4.08 -7.33 4.34
CA ILE A 89 3.01 -8.16 4.90
C ILE A 89 3.63 -9.40 5.52
N LEU A 90 3.40 -9.59 6.82
CA LEU A 90 3.67 -10.85 7.51
C LEU A 90 2.46 -11.77 7.31
N LEU A 91 2.61 -12.80 6.48
CA LEU A 91 1.53 -13.76 6.20
C LEU A 91 1.65 -14.94 7.18
N ILE A 92 0.85 -14.91 8.25
CA ILE A 92 1.01 -15.78 9.41
C ILE A 92 0.08 -16.99 9.33
N ASN A 93 0.65 -18.19 9.39
CA ASN A 93 -0.04 -19.45 9.61
C ASN A 93 0.78 -20.34 10.57
N SER A 94 0.79 -19.98 11.85
CA SER A 94 1.67 -20.58 12.86
C SER A 94 0.99 -20.75 14.23
N PRO A 95 1.17 -21.92 14.88
CA PRO A 95 0.75 -22.13 16.27
C PRO A 95 1.67 -21.45 17.30
N GLY A 96 2.74 -20.76 16.85
CA GLY A 96 3.79 -20.20 17.71
C GLY A 96 4.99 -21.12 17.85
N GLY A 97 5.72 -21.00 18.95
CA GLY A 97 6.91 -21.80 19.21
C GLY A 97 7.85 -21.18 20.23
N SER A 98 9.15 -21.17 19.92
CA SER A 98 10.21 -20.62 20.76
C SER A 98 9.95 -19.16 21.10
N ALA A 99 9.83 -18.85 22.39
CA ALA A 99 9.64 -17.47 22.87
C ALA A 99 10.82 -16.56 22.49
N VAL A 100 12.05 -17.09 22.52
CA VAL A 100 13.25 -16.32 22.13
C VAL A 100 13.21 -15.96 20.65
N ALA A 101 12.92 -16.94 19.79
CA ALA A 101 12.86 -16.69 18.34
C ALA A 101 11.69 -15.77 17.96
N SER A 102 10.54 -15.92 18.62
CA SER A 102 9.41 -15.00 18.44
C SER A 102 9.76 -13.57 18.87
N ASP A 103 10.50 -13.39 19.96
CA ASP A 103 10.93 -12.08 20.43
C ASP A 103 11.98 -11.45 19.50
N GLU A 104 12.93 -12.22 18.99
CA GLU A 104 13.91 -11.77 17.99
C GLU A 104 13.21 -11.25 16.73
N ILE A 105 12.22 -11.98 16.21
CA ILE A 105 11.45 -11.56 15.05
C ILE A 105 10.62 -10.30 15.38
N ALA A 106 9.89 -10.28 16.51
CA ALA A 106 9.06 -9.14 16.91
C ALA A 106 9.89 -7.86 17.12
N ALA A 107 11.08 -7.99 17.70
CA ALA A 107 12.03 -6.91 17.87
C ALA A 107 12.51 -6.36 16.52
N LYS A 108 12.80 -7.25 15.56
CA LYS A 108 13.16 -6.82 14.20
C LYS A 108 12.00 -6.10 13.52
N VAL A 109 10.79 -6.66 13.57
CA VAL A 109 9.57 -6.05 13.00
C VAL A 109 9.34 -4.64 13.55
N SER A 110 9.51 -4.46 14.86
CA SER A 110 9.35 -3.17 15.54
C SER A 110 10.41 -2.13 15.17
N ALA A 111 11.55 -2.57 14.62
CA ALA A 111 12.67 -1.71 14.23
C ALA A 111 12.66 -1.32 12.75
N LEU A 112 11.73 -1.85 11.94
CA LEU A 112 11.59 -1.51 10.53
C LEU A 112 11.00 -0.10 10.39
N GLU A 113 11.51 0.68 9.45
CA GLU A 113 10.97 1.99 9.10
C GLU A 113 9.80 1.86 8.11
N LYS A 114 9.81 0.78 7.29
CA LYS A 114 8.71 0.49 6.36
C LYS A 114 7.45 0.01 7.09
N PRO A 115 6.25 0.38 6.62
CA PRO A 115 5.01 -0.07 7.24
C PRO A 115 4.87 -1.59 7.15
N VAL A 116 4.59 -2.22 8.29
CA VAL A 116 4.34 -3.66 8.41
C VAL A 116 2.89 -3.91 8.77
N ALA A 117 2.27 -4.89 8.09
CA ALA A 117 0.94 -5.39 8.43
C ALA A 117 0.97 -6.91 8.59
N ALA A 118 0.44 -7.42 9.70
CA ALA A 118 0.26 -8.85 9.89
C ALA A 118 -1.10 -9.32 9.34
N VAL A 119 -1.07 -10.39 8.55
CA VAL A 119 -2.26 -11.08 8.03
C VAL A 119 -2.25 -12.50 8.56
N ILE A 120 -3.06 -12.75 9.59
CA ILE A 120 -3.24 -14.08 10.17
C ILE A 120 -4.22 -14.87 9.29
N ARG A 121 -3.81 -16.08 8.90
CA ARG A 121 -4.60 -17.06 8.13
C ARG A 121 -5.34 -18.00 9.08
N GLU A 122 -5.02 -19.30 9.07
CA GLU A 122 -5.74 -20.29 9.87
C GLU A 122 -5.32 -20.24 11.34
N VAL A 123 -4.03 -20.05 11.62
CA VAL A 123 -3.49 -20.01 12.98
C VAL A 123 -2.51 -18.86 13.15
N GLY A 124 -2.65 -18.10 14.23
CA GLY A 124 -1.70 -17.07 14.65
C GLY A 124 -1.71 -17.01 16.17
N ALA A 125 -1.17 -18.03 16.81
CA ALA A 125 -1.27 -18.23 18.26
C ALA A 125 0.09 -18.13 18.95
N SER A 126 0.07 -17.84 20.26
CA SER A 126 1.26 -17.81 21.12
C SER A 126 2.37 -16.93 20.51
N GLY A 127 3.59 -17.44 20.34
CA GLY A 127 4.71 -16.71 19.74
C GLY A 127 4.44 -16.13 18.34
N ALA A 128 3.51 -16.70 17.56
CA ALA A 128 3.13 -16.12 16.28
C ALA A 128 2.25 -14.87 16.43
N TYR A 129 1.44 -14.79 17.49
CA TYR A 129 0.70 -13.58 17.84
C TYR A 129 1.63 -12.51 18.44
N TRP A 130 2.71 -12.92 19.10
CA TRP A 130 3.75 -12.00 19.59
C TRP A 130 4.50 -11.29 18.46
N VAL A 131 4.67 -11.96 17.33
CA VAL A 131 5.34 -11.42 16.13
C VAL A 131 4.44 -10.47 15.33
N ALA A 132 3.11 -10.61 15.44
CA ALA A 132 2.11 -9.89 14.65
C ALA A 132 1.94 -8.44 15.09
#